data_AF-A0AAP8BCG0-F1
#
_entry.id   AF-A0AAP8BCG0-F1
#
_cell.length_a   1.000
_cell.length_b   1.000
_cell.length_c   1.000
_cell.angle_alpha   90.00
_cell.angle_beta   90.00
_cell.angle_gamma   90.00
#
_symmetry.space_group_name_H-M   'P 1'
#
loop_
_entity.id
_entity.type
_entity.pdbx_description
1 polymer ?
#
loop_
_entity_poly.entity_id
_entity_poly.type
_entity_poly.pdbx_seq_one_letter_code
_entity_poly.pdbx_strand_id
1 'polypeptide(L)'
;MIDGEEGDNFDEEQYVAYTSLMQNWEHLQQGFLQPILEYYKQERHELGYDIEVNESYPLVETTDQILEMIDLDGIVVPYGDLCEGRDIRFTLNCTWDTENGLGIRMLNEIVTEVGYQDIAI
;
A
#
# COMPACT_ATOMS: atom_id res chain seq x y z
N MET A 1 -16.30 6.37 -7.96
CA MET A 1 -17.09 6.37 -9.22
C MET A 1 -17.11 4.94 -9.67
N ILE A 2 -18.25 4.24 -9.57
CA ILE A 2 -18.34 2.81 -9.90
C ILE A 2 -18.82 2.75 -11.35
N ASP A 3 -17.92 2.37 -12.25
CA ASP A 3 -18.27 1.83 -13.56
C ASP A 3 -17.91 0.35 -13.50
N GLY A 4 -18.90 -0.53 -13.46
CA GLY A 4 -18.70 -1.96 -13.28
C GLY A 4 -20.02 -2.66 -12.97
N GLU A 5 -20.41 -3.57 -13.85
CA GLU A 5 -21.68 -4.32 -13.83
C GLU A 5 -22.00 -4.89 -12.44
N GLU A 6 -23.20 -4.58 -11.96
CA GLU A 6 -23.81 -5.25 -10.81
C GLU A 6 -24.00 -6.75 -11.14
N GLY A 7 -23.06 -7.62 -10.73
CA GLY A 7 -23.36 -9.04 -10.65
C GLY A 7 -22.25 -10.07 -10.89
N ASP A 8 -20.99 -9.68 -11.08
CA ASP A 8 -19.94 -10.70 -11.18
C ASP A 8 -19.57 -11.25 -9.79
N ASN A 9 -19.56 -12.59 -9.67
CA ASN A 9 -19.13 -13.23 -8.44
C ASN A 9 -17.60 -13.15 -8.37
N PHE A 10 -17.06 -12.90 -7.17
CA PHE A 10 -15.62 -13.06 -6.93
C PHE A 10 -15.18 -14.45 -7.37
N ASP A 11 -14.02 -14.53 -8.04
CA ASP A 11 -13.43 -15.81 -8.38
C ASP A 11 -12.86 -16.51 -7.11
N GLU A 12 -12.59 -17.81 -7.23
CA GLU A 12 -12.07 -18.61 -6.12
C GLU A 12 -10.70 -18.10 -5.64
N GLU A 13 -9.87 -17.59 -6.55
CA GLU A 13 -8.52 -17.11 -6.27
C GLU A 13 -8.56 -15.79 -5.49
N GLN A 14 -9.50 -14.88 -5.80
CA GLN A 14 -9.79 -13.67 -5.05
C GLN A 14 -10.23 -14.00 -3.62
N TYR A 15 -11.14 -14.98 -3.46
CA TYR A 15 -11.59 -15.41 -2.14
C TYR A 15 -10.45 -16.00 -1.32
N VAL A 16 -9.60 -16.83 -1.93
CA VAL A 16 -8.42 -17.42 -1.29
C VAL A 16 -7.41 -16.34 -0.89
N ALA A 17 -7.10 -15.40 -1.79
CA ALA A 17 -6.17 -14.30 -1.51
C ALA A 17 -6.65 -13.44 -0.34
N TYR A 18 -7.90 -12.99 -0.37
CA TYR A 18 -8.48 -12.19 0.70
C TYR A 18 -8.57 -12.95 2.03
N THR A 19 -8.96 -14.23 2.00
CA THR A 19 -9.02 -15.05 3.22
C THR A 19 -7.63 -15.24 3.83
N SER A 20 -6.62 -15.49 3.00
CA SER A 20 -5.21 -15.60 3.44
C SER A 20 -4.73 -14.29 4.07
N LEU A 21 -5.08 -13.14 3.49
CA LEU A 21 -4.78 -11.83 4.05
C LEU A 21 -5.37 -11.65 5.44
N MET A 22 -6.68 -11.90 5.58
CA MET A 22 -7.38 -11.69 6.85
C MET A 22 -6.86 -12.61 7.95
N GLN A 23 -6.43 -13.83 7.62
CA GLN A 23 -5.81 -14.76 8.56
C GLN A 23 -4.43 -14.31 9.04
N ASN A 24 -3.69 -13.57 8.20
CA ASN A 24 -2.32 -13.13 8.47
C ASN A 24 -2.22 -11.63 8.81
N TRP A 25 -3.35 -10.93 8.91
CA TRP A 25 -3.41 -9.46 8.97
C TRP A 25 -2.50 -8.85 10.03
N GLU A 26 -2.56 -9.33 11.28
CA GLU A 26 -1.74 -8.82 12.39
C GLU A 26 -0.23 -8.98 12.12
N HIS A 27 0.17 -10.06 11.45
CA HIS A 27 1.58 -10.28 11.11
C HIS A 27 2.02 -9.39 9.95
N LEU A 28 1.15 -9.24 8.94
CA LEU A 28 1.42 -8.42 7.76
C LEU A 28 1.50 -6.93 8.11
N GLN A 29 0.77 -6.47 9.13
CA GLN A 29 0.83 -5.10 9.62
C GLN A 29 2.23 -4.57 9.89
N GLN A 30 3.11 -5.41 10.41
CA GLN A 30 4.50 -5.04 10.64
C GLN A 30 5.35 -5.13 9.38
N GLY A 31 4.94 -5.97 8.42
CA GLY A 31 5.63 -6.24 7.17
C GLY A 31 5.59 -5.08 6.16
N PHE A 32 4.58 -4.23 6.20
CA PHE A 32 4.48 -3.08 5.27
C PHE A 32 5.14 -1.79 5.77
N LEU A 33 5.25 -1.57 7.09
CA LEU A 33 5.77 -0.29 7.60
C LEU A 33 7.23 -0.03 7.22
N GLN A 34 8.07 -1.07 7.22
CA GLN A 34 9.49 -0.90 6.86
C GLN A 34 9.66 -0.54 5.37
N PRO A 35 9.06 -1.25 4.40
CA PRO A 35 9.06 -0.82 3.00
C PRO A 35 8.53 0.61 2.77
N ILE A 36 7.46 1.02 3.46
CA ILE A 36 6.91 2.38 3.37
C ILE A 36 7.92 3.40 3.89
N LEU A 37 8.58 3.12 5.02
CA LEU A 37 9.61 4.01 5.58
C LEU A 37 10.78 4.22 4.60
N GLU A 38 11.22 3.15 3.94
CA GLU A 38 12.30 3.25 2.95
C GLU A 38 11.85 4.03 1.71
N TYR A 39 10.63 3.79 1.22
CA TYR A 39 10.03 4.57 0.13
C TYR A 39 9.93 6.07 0.49
N TYR A 40 9.41 6.37 1.68
CA TYR A 40 9.29 7.74 2.18
C TYR A 40 10.64 8.47 2.22
N LYS A 41 11.68 7.81 2.75
CA LYS A 41 13.03 8.38 2.83
C LYS A 41 13.61 8.61 1.43
N GLN A 42 13.35 7.69 0.50
CA GLN A 42 13.78 7.82 -0.89
C GLN A 42 13.10 9.01 -1.56
N GLU A 43 11.77 9.13 -1.50
CA GLU A 43 11.04 10.29 -2.03
C GLU A 43 11.56 11.60 -1.44
N ARG A 44 11.74 11.63 -0.12
CA ARG A 44 12.21 12.81 0.60
C ARG A 44 13.60 13.25 0.13
N HIS A 45 14.48 12.30 -0.18
CA HIS A 45 15.80 12.56 -0.75
C HIS A 45 15.71 13.02 -2.22
N GLU A 46 14.86 12.39 -3.03
CA GLU A 46 14.66 12.77 -4.44
C GLU A 46 14.07 14.18 -4.60
N LEU A 47 13.24 14.61 -3.65
CA LEU A 47 12.69 15.96 -3.58
C LEU A 47 13.67 16.98 -2.97
N GLY A 48 14.85 16.55 -2.51
CA GLY A 48 15.88 17.41 -1.89
C GLY A 48 15.51 17.93 -0.50
N TYR A 49 14.53 17.32 0.16
CA TYR A 49 14.10 17.74 1.49
C TYR A 49 15.06 17.23 2.58
N ASP A 50 15.99 16.32 2.28
CA ASP A 50 17.04 15.84 3.20
C ASP A 50 18.00 16.94 3.71
N ILE A 51 18.01 18.11 3.06
CA ILE A 51 18.89 19.23 3.40
C ILE A 51 18.21 20.24 4.33
N GLU A 52 16.89 20.43 4.22
CA GLU A 52 16.13 21.45 4.96
C GLU A 52 14.86 20.88 5.62
N VAL A 53 14.40 21.55 6.68
CA VAL A 53 13.14 21.17 7.33
C VAL A 53 11.99 21.48 6.39
N ASN A 54 11.17 20.47 6.08
CA ASN A 54 9.95 20.62 5.31
C ASN A 54 8.76 20.17 6.19
N GLU A 55 7.79 21.06 6.40
CA GLU A 55 6.62 20.76 7.24
C GLU A 55 5.66 19.75 6.58
N SER A 56 5.57 19.73 5.25
CA SER A 56 4.78 18.76 4.49
C SER A 56 5.48 17.40 4.41
N TYR A 57 6.81 17.38 4.43
CA TYR A 57 7.66 16.17 4.43
C TYR A 57 8.59 16.17 5.64
N PRO A 58 8.05 15.92 6.85
CA PRO A 58 8.83 15.94 8.09
C PRO A 58 9.94 14.89 8.10
N LEU A 59 10.92 15.02 8.99
CA LEU A 59 11.90 13.97 9.18
C LEU A 59 11.26 12.78 9.89
N VAL A 60 11.32 11.60 9.27
CA VAL A 60 10.79 10.34 9.81
C VAL A 60 11.90 9.30 9.84
N GLU A 61 12.11 8.71 11.02
CA GLU A 61 13.20 7.75 11.25
C GLU A 61 12.70 6.35 11.59
N THR A 62 11.46 6.22 12.07
CA THR A 62 10.90 4.95 12.56
C THR A 62 9.60 4.55 11.88
N THR A 63 9.29 3.26 11.93
CA THR A 63 8.03 2.69 11.43
C THR A 63 6.82 3.16 12.22
N ASP A 64 6.98 3.45 13.52
CA ASP A 64 5.89 3.94 14.37
C ASP A 64 5.43 5.33 13.95
N GLN A 65 6.37 6.20 13.53
CA GLN A 65 6.04 7.51 12.98
C GLN A 65 5.31 7.40 11.64
N ILE A 66 5.72 6.46 10.77
CA ILE A 66 5.00 6.17 9.51
C ILE A 66 3.59 5.71 9.80
N LEU A 67 3.40 4.84 10.80
CA LEU A 67 2.08 4.34 11.19
C LEU A 67 1.13 5.47 11.62
N GLU A 68 1.64 6.53 12.25
CA GLU A 68 0.84 7.71 12.61
C GLU A 68 0.50 8.62 11.40
N MET A 69 1.20 8.45 10.27
CA MET A 69 1.11 9.30 9.09
C MET A 69 0.35 8.67 7.91
N ILE A 70 -0.11 7.43 8.06
CA ILE A 70 -0.86 6.70 7.04
C ILE A 70 -2.21 6.23 7.57
N ASP A 71 -3.18 6.11 6.67
CA ASP A 71 -4.48 5.49 6.95
C ASP A 71 -4.87 4.55 5.81
N LEU A 72 -5.42 3.39 6.14
CA LEU A 72 -5.82 2.41 5.14
C LEU A 72 -7.08 2.92 4.42
N ASP A 73 -6.98 3.13 3.11
CA ASP A 73 -8.08 3.61 2.29
C ASP A 73 -8.85 2.45 1.63
N GLY A 74 -8.13 1.45 1.12
CA GLY A 74 -8.74 0.34 0.39
C GLY A 74 -7.84 -0.87 0.21
N ILE A 75 -8.47 -2.00 -0.08
CA ILE A 75 -7.81 -3.25 -0.45
C ILE A 75 -8.36 -3.66 -1.81
N VAL A 76 -7.48 -3.90 -2.77
CA VAL A 76 -7.80 -4.37 -4.11
C VAL A 76 -7.26 -5.79 -4.26
N VAL A 77 -8.13 -6.70 -4.65
CA VAL A 77 -7.77 -8.10 -4.95
C VAL A 77 -8.08 -8.33 -6.43
N PRO A 78 -7.05 -8.27 -7.30
CA PRO A 78 -7.23 -8.51 -8.73
C PRO A 78 -7.80 -9.91 -9.01
N TYR A 79 -8.43 -10.08 -10.16
CA TYR A 79 -8.80 -11.42 -10.65
C TYR A 79 -7.56 -12.28 -10.80
N GLY A 80 -7.65 -13.54 -10.40
CA GLY A 80 -6.47 -14.40 -10.30
C GLY A 80 -5.87 -14.80 -11.65
N ASP A 81 -6.65 -14.76 -12.73
CA ASP A 81 -6.17 -14.97 -14.10
C ASP A 81 -5.31 -13.80 -14.65
N LEU A 82 -5.37 -12.64 -14.00
CA LEU A 82 -4.58 -11.46 -14.35
C LEU A 82 -3.26 -11.35 -13.59
N CYS A 83 -3.04 -12.20 -12.58
CA CYS A 83 -1.93 -12.07 -11.65
C CYS A 83 -1.16 -13.37 -11.45
N GLU A 84 0.11 -13.25 -11.11
CA GLU A 84 0.87 -14.39 -10.60
C GLU A 84 0.56 -14.52 -9.10
N GLY A 85 0.21 -15.71 -8.60
CA GLY A 85 0.04 -15.97 -7.17
C GLY A 85 -1.06 -15.17 -6.46
N ARG A 86 -0.96 -15.04 -5.12
CA ARG A 86 -1.87 -14.21 -4.33
C ARG A 86 -1.44 -12.74 -4.41
N ASP A 87 -1.99 -12.01 -5.37
CA ASP A 87 -1.78 -10.56 -5.54
C ASP A 87 -2.79 -9.79 -4.70
N ILE A 88 -2.28 -8.91 -3.84
CA ILE A 88 -3.09 -8.06 -2.97
C ILE A 88 -2.48 -6.67 -2.99
N ARG A 89 -3.33 -5.67 -3.23
CA ARG A 89 -2.89 -4.28 -3.31
C ARG A 89 -3.63 -3.43 -2.28
N PHE A 90 -2.92 -2.45 -1.74
CA PHE A 90 -3.45 -1.53 -0.75
C PHE A 90 -3.37 -0.12 -1.30
N THR A 91 -4.45 0.63 -1.13
CA THR A 91 -4.43 2.09 -1.20
C THR A 91 -4.41 2.62 0.22
N LEU A 92 -3.52 3.57 0.48
CA LEU A 92 -3.39 4.27 1.75
C LEU A 92 -3.42 5.77 1.49
N ASN A 93 -4.07 6.49 2.40
CA ASN A 93 -3.90 7.92 2.50
C ASN A 93 -2.62 8.21 3.30
N CYS A 94 -1.87 9.25 2.92
CA CYS A 94 -0.68 9.67 3.64
C CYS A 94 -0.68 11.18 3.89
N THR A 95 -0.07 11.62 4.99
CA THR A 95 -0.09 13.05 5.36
C THR A 95 0.85 13.91 4.52
N TRP A 96 1.84 13.31 3.85
CA TRP A 96 2.87 14.03 3.08
C TRP A 96 2.50 14.24 1.62
N ASP A 97 1.61 13.40 1.07
CA ASP A 97 1.11 13.52 -0.30
C ASP A 97 -0.38 13.17 -0.36
N THR A 98 -1.22 14.13 0.00
CA THR A 98 -2.68 13.96 0.01
C THR A 98 -3.30 13.92 -1.40
N GLU A 99 -2.53 14.23 -2.45
CA GLU A 99 -3.02 14.24 -3.83
C GLU A 99 -2.81 12.88 -4.50
N ASN A 100 -1.63 12.27 -4.33
CA ASN A 100 -1.28 10.99 -4.97
C ASN A 100 -1.53 9.78 -4.05
N GLY A 101 -1.47 9.98 -2.73
CA GLY A 101 -1.55 8.91 -1.74
C GLY A 101 -0.42 7.87 -1.88
N LEU A 102 -0.60 6.72 -1.23
CA LEU A 102 0.37 5.63 -1.19
C LEU A 102 -0.26 4.31 -1.64
N GLY A 103 0.40 3.61 -2.57
CA GLY A 103 0.05 2.28 -3.05
C GLY A 103 1.07 1.23 -2.59
N ILE A 104 0.59 0.04 -2.24
CA ILE A 104 1.44 -1.10 -1.88
C ILE A 104 0.95 -2.32 -2.63
N ARG A 105 1.86 -3.05 -3.29
CA ARG A 105 1.58 -4.36 -3.89
C ARG A 105 2.26 -5.47 -3.10
N MET A 106 1.49 -6.50 -2.77
CA MET A 106 1.99 -7.73 -2.18
C MET A 106 1.74 -8.91 -3.10
N LEU A 107 2.74 -9.77 -3.19
CA LEU A 107 2.67 -11.04 -3.87
C LEU A 107 3.01 -12.16 -2.90
N ASN A 108 2.07 -13.06 -2.65
CA ASN A 108 2.22 -14.14 -1.66
C ASN A 108 2.72 -13.59 -0.32
N GLU A 109 2.04 -12.55 0.17
CA GLU A 109 2.30 -11.93 1.47
C GLU A 109 3.66 -11.21 1.59
N ILE A 110 4.37 -11.01 0.48
CA ILE A 110 5.63 -10.25 0.41
C ILE A 110 5.38 -8.94 -0.31
N VAL A 111 5.79 -7.82 0.29
CA VAL A 111 5.76 -6.50 -0.38
C VAL A 111 6.74 -6.51 -1.55
N THR A 112 6.21 -6.36 -2.76
CA THR A 112 7.01 -6.31 -4.00
C THR A 112 7.16 -4.90 -4.53
N GLU A 113 6.25 -3.99 -4.19
CA GLU A 113 6.21 -2.63 -4.71
C GLU A 113 5.56 -1.67 -3.72
N VAL A 114 6.11 -0.45 -3.65
CA VAL A 114 5.56 0.70 -2.91
C VAL A 114 5.72 1.93 -3.80
N GLY A 115 4.68 2.73 -3.93
CA GLY A 115 4.68 3.95 -4.74
C GLY A 115 3.39 4.74 -4.57
N TYR A 116 2.93 5.45 -5.60
CA TYR A 116 1.63 6.13 -5.56
C TYR A 116 0.47 5.13 -5.61
N GLN A 117 -0.75 5.60 -5.32
CA GLN A 117 -1.95 4.73 -5.28
C GLN A 117 -2.26 4.04 -6.61
N ASP A 118 -1.73 4.51 -7.73
CA ASP A 118 -1.96 3.95 -9.06
C ASP A 118 -1.40 2.53 -9.22
N ILE A 119 -0.37 2.14 -8.45
CA ILE A 119 0.12 0.76 -8.39
C ILE A 119 -0.97 -0.21 -7.89
N ALA A 120 -1.96 0.28 -7.14
CA ALA A 120 -3.05 -0.53 -6.62
C ALA A 120 -4.22 -0.72 -7.61
N ILE A 121 -4.21 -0.07 -8.78
CA ILE A 121 -5.31 -0.01 -9.75
C ILE A 121 -5.04 -0.90 -10.98
#